data_AF-A0A154PN23-F1
#
_entry.id   AF-A0A154PN23-F1
#
_cell.length_a   1.000
_cell.length_b   1.000
_cell.length_c   1.000
_cell.angle_alpha   90.00
_cell.angle_beta   90.00
_cell.angle_gamma   90.00
#
_symmetry.space_group_name_H-M   'P 1'
#
loop_
_entity.id
_entity.type
_entity.pdbx_description
1 polymer ?
#
loop_
_entity_poly.entity_id
_entity_poly.type
_entity_poly.pdbx_seq_one_letter_code
_entity_poly.pdbx_strand_id
1 'polypeptide(L)'
;MASENTTAADTAPTKLYTRKEVAEHTDSNDLWIIINNKIYNLSSFLSEHPGGEEVLLEQGGQDGTQPFEDIGHSSDARQMMESYKIGELVEEERTKGNASGSSALYGEDNSSGSWRSWLIPIALGVLATLVYRYFIKAH
;
A
#
# COMPACT_ATOMS: atom_id res chain seq x y z
N MET A 1 -33.76 -29.98 11.40
CA MET A 1 -32.30 -29.74 11.50
C MET A 1 -32.07 -28.29 11.17
N ALA A 2 -31.90 -27.47 12.20
CA ALA A 2 -31.61 -26.04 12.07
C ALA A 2 -30.12 -25.84 12.32
N SER A 3 -29.45 -25.14 11.42
CA SER A 3 -28.32 -24.26 11.71
C SER A 3 -28.20 -23.32 10.54
N GLU A 4 -28.65 -22.10 10.80
CA GLU A 4 -28.73 -20.98 9.90
C GLU A 4 -27.32 -20.49 9.57
N ASN A 5 -26.97 -20.38 8.29
CA ASN A 5 -25.74 -19.72 7.86
C ASN A 5 -25.94 -18.21 7.89
N THR A 6 -25.95 -17.66 9.11
CA THR A 6 -25.92 -16.21 9.34
C THR A 6 -24.46 -15.77 9.46
N THR A 7 -23.98 -15.03 8.47
CA THR A 7 -23.06 -13.91 8.72
C THR A 7 -23.47 -12.78 7.79
N ALA A 8 -24.64 -12.24 8.07
CA ALA A 8 -24.97 -10.87 7.73
C ALA A 8 -24.15 -9.97 8.67
N ALA A 9 -22.95 -9.56 8.23
CA ALA A 9 -22.31 -8.38 8.79
C ALA A 9 -22.92 -7.16 8.08
N ASP A 10 -23.87 -6.54 8.78
CA ASP A 10 -24.59 -5.31 8.47
C ASP A 10 -23.72 -4.30 7.68
N THR A 11 -23.95 -4.24 6.37
CA THR A 11 -23.16 -3.42 5.44
C THR A 11 -23.82 -2.05 5.34
N ALA A 12 -23.46 -1.13 6.23
CA ALA A 12 -23.54 0.29 5.87
C ALA A 12 -22.74 0.47 4.56
N PRO A 13 -23.20 1.30 3.60
CA PRO A 13 -22.51 1.51 2.34
C PRO A 13 -21.11 2.06 2.64
N THR A 14 -20.11 1.19 2.60
CA THR A 14 -18.73 1.55 2.86
C THR A 14 -18.21 2.26 1.63
N LYS A 15 -17.82 3.53 1.78
CA LYS A 15 -17.32 4.31 0.66
C LYS A 15 -15.99 3.71 0.18
N LEU A 16 -15.89 3.52 -1.13
CA LEU A 16 -14.70 2.99 -1.77
C LEU A 16 -13.87 4.14 -2.35
N TYR A 17 -12.56 4.01 -2.24
CA TYR A 17 -11.59 5.00 -2.70
C TYR A 17 -10.44 4.31 -3.44
N THR A 18 -9.79 5.04 -4.35
CA THR A 18 -8.58 4.54 -5.04
C THR A 18 -7.32 4.97 -4.31
N ARG A 19 -6.17 4.30 -4.52
CA ARG A 19 -4.89 4.78 -3.96
C ARG A 19 -4.55 6.18 -4.43
N LYS A 20 -4.89 6.49 -5.68
CA LYS A 20 -4.67 7.81 -6.27
C LYS A 20 -5.43 8.89 -5.50
N GLU A 21 -6.69 8.64 -5.15
CA GLU A 21 -7.49 9.58 -4.36
C GLU A 21 -6.89 9.75 -2.96
N VAL A 22 -6.52 8.66 -2.30
CA VAL A 22 -5.86 8.73 -0.98
C VAL A 22 -4.54 9.52 -1.05
N ALA A 23 -3.77 9.37 -2.12
CA ALA A 23 -2.49 10.07 -2.32
C ALA A 23 -2.61 11.60 -2.46
N GLU A 24 -3.82 12.13 -2.65
CA GLU A 24 -4.07 13.58 -2.65
C GLU A 24 -4.21 14.14 -1.21
N HIS A 25 -4.34 13.27 -0.20
CA HIS A 25 -4.60 13.62 1.20
C HIS A 25 -3.36 13.43 2.08
N THR A 26 -2.37 14.32 1.92
CA THR A 26 -1.07 14.27 2.61
C THR A 26 -0.85 15.40 3.62
N ASP A 27 -1.79 16.34 3.72
CA ASP A 27 -1.62 17.56 4.51
C ASP A 27 -2.03 17.38 5.97
N SER A 28 -1.50 18.20 6.87
CA SER A 28 -1.83 18.15 8.30
C SER A 28 -3.30 18.42 8.64
N ASN A 29 -4.06 19.03 7.74
CA ASN A 29 -5.50 19.23 7.92
C ASN A 29 -6.34 18.20 7.15
N ASP A 30 -5.72 17.38 6.30
CA ASP A 30 -6.38 16.43 5.42
C ASP A 30 -5.45 15.22 5.17
N LEU A 31 -5.22 14.45 6.25
CA LEU A 31 -4.25 13.37 6.26
C LEU A 31 -4.95 12.02 6.25
N TRP A 32 -4.78 11.27 5.16
CA TRP A 32 -5.36 9.94 5.04
C TRP A 32 -4.27 8.88 4.97
N ILE A 33 -4.51 7.74 5.62
CA ILE A 33 -3.57 6.62 5.62
C ILE A 33 -4.35 5.33 5.33
N ILE A 34 -3.75 4.45 4.54
CA ILE A 34 -4.27 3.12 4.27
C ILE A 34 -3.66 2.15 5.28
N ILE A 35 -4.50 1.43 6.02
CA ILE A 35 -4.08 0.37 6.94
C ILE A 35 -4.97 -0.85 6.68
N ASN A 36 -4.37 -1.99 6.32
CA ASN A 36 -5.07 -3.24 6.00
C ASN A 36 -6.23 -3.06 5.00
N ASN A 37 -5.98 -2.35 3.89
CA ASN A 37 -6.96 -2.02 2.85
C ASN A 37 -8.13 -1.11 3.28
N LYS A 38 -8.11 -0.59 4.51
CA LYS A 38 -9.06 0.39 5.04
C LYS A 38 -8.42 1.77 5.04
N ILE A 39 -9.25 2.80 4.92
CA ILE A 39 -8.80 4.19 4.83
C ILE A 39 -9.26 4.95 6.07
N TYR A 40 -8.30 5.63 6.68
CA TYR A 40 -8.46 6.35 7.93
C TYR A 40 -8.13 7.82 7.71
N ASN A 41 -9.01 8.71 8.16
CA ASN A 41 -8.73 10.14 8.22
C ASN A 41 -8.17 10.48 9.60
N LEU A 42 -6.90 10.84 9.66
CA LEU A 42 -6.18 11.12 10.90
C LEU A 42 -5.93 12.62 11.11
N SER A 43 -6.56 13.50 10.34
CA SER A 43 -6.38 14.95 10.46
C SER A 43 -6.61 15.45 11.90
N SER A 44 -7.66 14.95 12.55
CA SER A 44 -7.98 15.33 13.93
C SER A 44 -7.11 14.63 14.98
N PHE A 45 -6.43 13.54 14.62
CA PHE A 45 -5.65 12.71 15.55
C PHE A 45 -4.15 13.01 15.52
N LEU A 46 -3.68 13.80 14.54
CA LEU A 46 -2.27 14.15 14.35
C LEU A 46 -1.53 14.56 15.63
N SER A 47 -2.09 15.52 16.37
CA SER A 47 -1.48 16.03 17.61
C SER A 47 -1.72 15.15 18.83
N GLU A 48 -2.65 14.19 18.75
CA GLU A 48 -2.95 13.23 19.82
C GLU A 48 -2.14 11.94 19.68
N HIS A 49 -1.46 11.73 18.55
CA HIS A 49 -0.68 10.54 18.29
C HIS A 49 0.55 10.44 19.21
N PRO A 50 0.64 9.41 20.08
CA PRO A 50 1.76 9.28 21.02
C PRO A 50 3.13 9.11 20.36
N GLY A 51 3.17 8.63 19.10
CA GLY A 51 4.39 8.50 18.31
C GLY A 51 4.85 9.79 17.61
N GLY A 52 4.10 10.89 17.76
CA GLY A 52 4.37 12.18 17.12
C GLY A 52 3.64 12.35 15.78
N GLU A 53 3.49 13.61 15.36
CA GLU A 53 2.81 13.97 14.10
C GLU A 53 3.64 13.65 12.84
N GLU A 54 4.96 13.73 12.94
CA GLU A 54 5.89 13.58 11.81
C GLU A 54 5.74 12.21 11.14
N VAL A 55 5.66 11.14 11.94
CA VAL A 55 5.51 9.77 11.41
C VAL A 55 4.18 9.54 10.71
N LEU A 56 3.13 10.29 11.06
CA LEU A 56 1.85 10.22 10.36
C LEU A 56 1.90 10.98 9.04
N LEU A 57 2.53 12.17 9.03
CA LEU A 57 2.73 12.96 7.82
C LEU A 57 3.61 12.25 6.80
N GLU A 58 4.67 11.56 7.24
CA GLU A 58 5.52 10.73 6.38
C GLU A 58 4.77 9.55 5.73
N GLN A 59 3.69 9.07 6.38
CA GLN A 59 2.83 8.00 5.87
C GLN A 59 1.52 8.53 5.25
N GLY A 60 1.39 9.86 5.13
CA GLY A 60 0.25 10.52 4.52
C GLY A 60 0.08 10.12 3.06
N GLY A 61 -1.16 9.82 2.67
CA GLY A 61 -1.53 9.47 1.31
C GLY A 61 -1.03 8.10 0.83
N GLN A 62 -0.47 7.27 1.71
CA GLN A 62 0.11 5.98 1.35
C GLN A 62 -0.33 4.83 2.26
N ASP A 63 0.18 3.63 1.95
CA ASP A 63 -0.07 2.41 2.74
C ASP A 63 0.90 2.34 3.92
N GLY A 64 0.36 2.63 5.10
CA GLY A 64 1.04 2.58 6.38
C GLY A 64 0.86 1.25 7.11
N THR A 65 0.35 0.19 6.45
CA THR A 65 0.07 -1.10 7.11
C THR A 65 1.33 -1.69 7.74
N GLN A 66 2.43 -1.73 6.99
CA GLN A 66 3.67 -2.32 7.49
C GLN A 66 4.25 -1.54 8.69
N PRO A 67 4.48 -0.21 8.64
CA PRO A 67 4.97 0.52 9.81
C PRO A 67 4.01 0.46 10.99
N PHE A 68 2.69 0.45 10.76
CA PHE A 68 1.70 0.31 11.83
C PHE A 68 1.82 -1.02 12.58
N GLU A 69 2.01 -2.12 11.85
CA GLU A 69 2.16 -3.47 12.41
C GLU A 69 3.54 -3.66 13.05
N ASP A 70 4.61 -3.12 12.46
CA ASP A 70 5.99 -3.21 12.98
C ASP A 70 6.13 -2.54 14.36
N ILE A 71 5.42 -1.44 14.59
CA ILE A 71 5.38 -0.76 15.90
C ILE A 71 4.62 -1.58 16.96
N GLY A 72 3.65 -2.40 16.55
CA GLY A 72 2.90 -3.25 17.46
C GLY A 72 1.94 -2.48 18.36
N HIS A 73 1.10 -1.61 17.78
CA HIS A 73 0.06 -0.87 18.51
C HIS A 73 -0.80 -1.79 19.41
N SER A 74 -1.29 -1.27 20.54
CA SER A 74 -2.15 -2.06 21.44
C SER A 74 -3.51 -2.38 20.79
N SER A 75 -4.23 -3.35 21.34
CA SER A 75 -5.61 -3.64 20.90
C SER A 75 -6.55 -2.45 21.07
N ASP A 76 -6.34 -1.67 22.12
CA ASP A 76 -7.11 -0.45 22.41
C ASP A 76 -6.85 0.63 21.36
N ALA A 77 -5.58 0.84 20.98
CA ALA A 77 -5.22 1.75 19.89
C ALA A 77 -5.85 1.34 18.55
N ARG A 78 -5.85 0.03 18.24
CA ARG A 78 -6.52 -0.49 17.04
C ARG A 78 -8.04 -0.26 17.07
N GLN A 79 -8.66 -0.37 18.24
CA GLN A 79 -10.09 -0.10 18.40
C GLN A 79 -10.41 1.38 18.23
N MET A 80 -9.58 2.26 18.81
CA MET A 80 -9.71 3.71 18.66
C MET A 80 -9.55 4.14 17.19
N MET A 81 -8.59 3.55 16.48
CA MET A 81 -8.36 3.79 15.04
C MET A 81 -9.61 3.53 14.19
N GLU A 82 -10.43 2.53 14.53
CA GLU A 82 -11.65 2.22 13.76
C GLU A 82 -12.66 3.38 13.75
N SER A 83 -12.65 4.27 14.75
CA SER A 83 -13.50 5.47 14.77
C SER A 83 -13.14 6.51 13.70
N TYR A 84 -11.90 6.46 13.20
CA TYR A 84 -11.38 7.33 12.14
C TYR A 84 -11.54 6.72 10.73
N LYS A 85 -12.15 5.54 10.61
CA LYS A 85 -12.38 4.88 9.32
C LYS A 85 -13.38 5.67 8.50
N ILE A 86 -13.00 6.05 7.28
CA ILE A 86 -13.87 6.74 6.33
C ILE A 86 -14.29 5.87 5.15
N GLY A 87 -13.62 4.74 4.95
CA GLY A 87 -13.92 3.82 3.85
C GLY A 87 -12.86 2.73 3.66
N GLU A 88 -12.85 2.17 2.46
CA GLU A 88 -11.95 1.10 2.05
C GLU A 88 -11.42 1.31 0.64
N LEU A 89 -10.30 0.68 0.31
CA LEU A 89 -9.79 0.69 -1.06
C LEU A 89 -10.75 -0.02 -2.02
N VAL A 90 -10.76 0.36 -3.29
CA VAL A 90 -11.45 -0.41 -4.35
C VAL A 90 -10.89 -1.85 -4.46
N GLU A 91 -11.73 -2.82 -4.79
CA GLU A 91 -11.38 -4.26 -4.79
C GLU A 91 -10.17 -4.60 -5.67
N GLU A 92 -10.04 -3.93 -6.80
CA GLU A 92 -8.94 -4.09 -7.75
C GLU A 92 -7.58 -3.67 -7.18
N GLU A 93 -7.56 -2.74 -6.23
CA GLU A 93 -6.34 -2.19 -5.64
C GLU A 93 -6.00 -2.84 -4.28
N ARG A 94 -6.91 -3.61 -3.69
CA ARG A 94 -6.65 -4.27 -2.40
C ARG A 94 -5.47 -5.24 -2.50
N THR A 95 -4.57 -5.22 -1.54
CA THR A 95 -3.54 -6.26 -1.40
C THR A 95 -4.22 -7.57 -1.02
N LYS A 96 -4.33 -8.48 -1.98
CA LYS A 96 -4.89 -9.82 -1.78
C LYS A 96 -3.96 -10.62 -0.88
N GLY A 97 -4.38 -10.87 0.36
CA GLY A 97 -3.77 -11.91 1.18
C GLY A 97 -3.86 -13.25 0.45
N ASN A 98 -2.71 -13.78 0.05
CA ASN A 98 -2.48 -15.07 -0.63
C ASN A 98 -3.72 -15.94 -0.93
N ALA A 99 -4.22 -15.86 -2.16
CA ALA A 99 -4.90 -16.97 -2.84
C ALA A 99 -4.84 -16.80 -4.38
N SER A 100 -3.94 -17.57 -4.99
CA SER A 100 -4.01 -18.13 -6.36
C SER A 100 -3.88 -17.21 -7.58
N GLY A 101 -2.80 -17.43 -8.35
CA GLY A 101 -2.95 -17.82 -9.77
C GLY A 101 -2.89 -16.73 -10.85
N SER A 102 -1.67 -16.36 -11.24
CA SER A 102 -1.14 -16.26 -12.62
C SER A 102 -1.83 -15.46 -13.74
N SER A 103 -0.93 -14.83 -14.53
CA SER A 103 -1.01 -14.33 -15.93
C SER A 103 -1.38 -12.84 -16.07
N ALA A 104 -0.40 -11.95 -16.27
CA ALA A 104 0.27 -11.66 -17.54
C ALA A 104 -0.74 -11.28 -18.64
N LEU A 105 -0.86 -9.99 -18.98
CA LEU A 105 -0.07 -9.32 -20.02
C LEU A 105 -0.58 -7.87 -20.23
N TYR A 106 0.37 -6.96 -20.53
CA TYR A 106 0.22 -5.59 -21.05
C TYR A 106 -0.35 -4.48 -20.15
N GLY A 107 0.53 -3.53 -19.82
CA GLY A 107 0.19 -2.11 -19.83
C GLY A 107 0.67 -1.29 -18.63
N GLU A 108 1.59 -0.37 -18.90
CA GLU A 108 1.76 0.92 -18.20
C GLU A 108 2.47 0.94 -16.83
N ASP A 109 3.80 1.06 -16.86
CA ASP A 109 4.61 1.37 -15.69
C ASP A 109 4.64 2.88 -15.41
N ASN A 110 3.83 3.32 -14.45
CA ASN A 110 4.09 4.52 -13.64
C ASN A 110 4.00 4.13 -12.16
N SER A 111 5.00 3.42 -11.65
CA SER A 111 5.14 3.15 -10.22
C SER A 111 6.61 2.89 -9.87
N SER A 112 7.20 3.90 -9.26
CA SER A 112 8.40 3.84 -8.42
C SER A 112 8.31 2.69 -7.43
N GLY A 113 9.22 1.73 -7.53
CA GLY A 113 9.31 0.62 -6.58
C GLY A 113 10.58 -0.19 -6.81
N SER A 114 11.23 -0.55 -5.71
CA SER A 114 12.59 -1.07 -5.45
C SER A 114 13.23 -2.16 -6.35
N TRP A 115 12.60 -2.61 -7.44
CA TRP A 115 13.05 -3.77 -8.23
C TRP A 115 13.64 -3.38 -9.60
N ARG A 116 13.26 -2.22 -10.18
CA ARG A 116 13.87 -1.71 -11.44
C ARG A 116 15.30 -1.22 -11.26
N SER A 117 15.69 -0.82 -10.05
CA SER A 117 17.02 -0.28 -9.76
C SER A 117 18.15 -1.30 -9.95
N TRP A 118 17.87 -2.61 -9.93
CA TRP A 118 18.89 -3.64 -10.17
C TRP A 118 18.97 -4.11 -11.62
N LEU A 119 17.94 -3.86 -12.42
CA LEU A 119 17.94 -4.25 -13.83
C LEU A 119 18.81 -3.33 -14.70
N ILE A 120 18.93 -2.05 -14.33
CA ILE A 120 19.78 -1.07 -15.04
C ILE A 120 21.27 -1.46 -15.00
N PRO A 121 21.90 -1.76 -13.83
CA PRO A 121 23.29 -2.21 -13.81
C PRO A 121 23.48 -3.58 -14.46
N ILE A 122 22.52 -4.51 -14.36
CA ILE A 122 22.62 -5.84 -14.99
C ILE A 122 22.57 -5.73 -16.53
N ALA A 123 21.66 -4.92 -17.08
CA ALA A 123 21.55 -4.71 -18.52
C ALA A 123 22.83 -4.11 -19.12
N LEU A 124 23.45 -3.15 -18.43
CA LEU A 124 24.74 -2.57 -18.86
C LEU A 124 25.88 -3.61 -18.86
N GLY A 125 25.93 -4.48 -17.84
CA GLY A 125 26.93 -5.56 -17.77
C GLY A 125 26.77 -6.59 -18.89
N VAL A 126 25.54 -7.00 -19.22
CA VAL A 126 25.28 -7.94 -20.32
C VAL A 126 25.63 -7.31 -21.68
N LEU A 127 25.31 -6.04 -21.89
CA LEU A 127 25.65 -5.35 -23.14
C LEU A 127 27.18 -5.21 -23.31
N ALA A 128 27.90 -4.79 -22.25
CA ALA A 128 29.35 -4.65 -22.28
C ALA A 128 30.06 -5.99 -22.55
N THR A 129 29.58 -7.09 -21.95
CA THR A 129 30.14 -8.43 -22.19
C THR A 129 29.90 -8.93 -23.60
N LEU A 130 28.74 -8.66 -24.21
CA LEU A 130 28.47 -9.01 -25.60
C LEU A 130 29.37 -8.24 -26.58
N VAL A 131 29.55 -6.93 -26.36
CA VAL A 131 30.46 -6.09 -27.16
C VAL A 131 31.90 -6.57 -27.02
N TYR A 132 32.37 -6.82 -25.80
CA TYR A 132 33.71 -7.35 -25.55
C TYR A 132 33.93 -8.69 -26.26
N ARG A 133 32.98 -9.63 -26.16
CA ARG A 133 33.08 -10.93 -26.85
C ARG A 133 33.05 -10.79 -28.37
N TYR A 134 32.31 -9.83 -28.91
CA TYR A 134 32.28 -9.58 -30.34
C TYR A 134 33.63 -9.04 -30.86
N PHE A 135 34.21 -8.05 -30.18
CA PHE A 135 35.49 -7.46 -30.59
C PHE A 135 36.70 -8.36 -30.34
N ILE A 136 36.75 -9.08 -29.21
CA ILE A 136 37.87 -9.98 -28.87
C ILE A 136 37.90 -11.23 -29.74
N LYS A 137 36.74 -11.71 -30.22
CA LYS A 137 36.67 -12.85 -31.13
C LYS A 137 36.83 -12.45 -32.61
N ALA A 138 36.83 -11.15 -32.89
CA ALA A 138 37.06 -10.58 -34.22
C ALA A 138 38.52 -10.12 -34.44
N HIS A 139 39.44 -10.44 -33.51
CA HIS A 139 40.90 -10.33 -33.65
C HIS A 139 41.53 -11.65 -33.20
#